data_AF-A0A534LAM9-F1
#
_entry.id   AF-A0A534LAM9-F1
#
_cell.length_a   1.000
_cell.length_b   1.000
_cell.length_c   1.000
_cell.angle_alpha   90.00
_cell.angle_beta   90.00
_cell.angle_gamma   90.00
#
_symmetry.space_group_name_H-M   'P 1'
#
loop_
_entity.id
_entity.type
_entity.pdbx_description
1 polymer ?
#
loop_
_entity_poly.entity_id
_entity_poly.type
_entity_poly.pdbx_seq_one_letter_code
_entity_poly.pdbx_strand_id
1 'polypeptide(L)'
;MVSKSVLQEQMAKQEYKYGFVADFDEDTIPKGLNEDVVRLISRKKKEPEWMTEWRLRAYRHWLTMKEPTWSNVRYPPINYQDIIYYAAPKPKKEVKSLEDVDPEIRSLYAKLGIPLQEQERLAGVAVDAVLDSVSVATTFKDKLAELGIIFCSFSEAVLEHPDLVRKYLGSVVPFNDNFFAALNSAVFSDGSFAYVPPGVRCPMELSTYFRINAQDTGQFERTLIIADPGAYVSYLEGCTAPIRDTNQLHAAVVELIALDDAEIKYSTIQNWYPGDKQGKGGIYNFVTKRGKCLGVNSKISWTQVETGSSITWKYPSCILQGDNSVGEFYSVALANNYQQADTGTKMLHIGKNTRSTIISKGISSGYGRNTYRGRVQIHKGATNARNYSQCDSLLIGSTCAAFTFPDIQVQEPTAQMEHEASTSKIGEDQLFYCQTRGITPEDATNMIVNGFCKQVFLKLPMEFAVEAQKLISVSLNLEGTVG
;
A
#
# COMPACT_ATOMS: atom_id res chain seq x y z
N MET A 1 30.54 -36.09 -1.65
CA MET A 1 30.92 -34.76 -2.17
C MET A 1 29.97 -34.43 -3.31
N VAL A 2 28.89 -33.70 -3.02
CA VAL A 2 28.05 -33.08 -4.04
C VAL A 2 28.65 -31.68 -4.24
N SER A 3 29.02 -31.33 -5.47
CA SER A 3 29.75 -30.09 -5.77
C SER A 3 28.92 -28.86 -5.38
N LYS A 4 29.58 -27.83 -4.84
CA LYS A 4 29.00 -26.50 -4.51
C LYS A 4 28.12 -25.91 -5.63
N SER A 5 28.38 -26.28 -6.89
CA SER A 5 27.61 -25.85 -8.07
C SER A 5 26.17 -26.36 -8.08
N VAL A 6 25.90 -27.58 -7.59
CA VAL A 6 24.55 -28.18 -7.65
C VAL A 6 23.62 -27.59 -6.59
N LEU A 7 24.15 -27.22 -5.42
CA LEU A 7 23.41 -26.50 -4.37
C LEU A 7 23.14 -25.04 -4.76
N GLN A 8 24.08 -24.37 -5.43
CA GLN A 8 23.86 -23.02 -5.99
C GLN A 8 22.80 -23.04 -7.11
N GLU A 9 22.78 -24.06 -7.97
CA GLU A 9 21.72 -24.22 -8.99
C GLU A 9 20.36 -24.61 -8.40
N GLN A 10 20.31 -25.35 -7.28
CA GLN A 10 19.05 -25.68 -6.59
C GLN A 10 18.50 -24.50 -5.78
N MET A 11 19.36 -23.65 -5.21
CA MET A 11 18.95 -22.41 -4.52
C MET A 11 18.53 -21.32 -5.52
N ALA A 12 19.19 -21.21 -6.67
CA ALA A 12 18.81 -20.30 -7.76
C ALA A 12 17.48 -20.66 -8.45
N LYS A 13 16.93 -21.85 -8.16
CA LYS A 13 15.65 -22.39 -8.66
C LYS A 13 14.50 -22.30 -7.66
N GLN A 14 14.64 -21.64 -6.50
CA GLN A 14 13.47 -21.40 -5.65
C GLN A 14 12.56 -20.34 -6.30
N GLU A 15 11.57 -20.84 -7.05
CA GLU A 15 10.47 -20.06 -7.64
C GLU A 15 9.74 -19.24 -6.57
N TYR A 16 9.19 -18.07 -6.95
CA TYR A 16 8.42 -17.21 -6.07
C TYR A 16 7.27 -18.01 -5.42
N LYS A 17 7.40 -18.24 -4.11
CA LYS A 17 6.58 -19.20 -3.35
C LYS A 17 5.09 -18.87 -3.27
N TYR A 18 4.69 -17.64 -3.63
CA TYR A 18 3.28 -17.18 -3.57
C TYR A 18 2.64 -17.04 -4.95
N GLY A 19 3.26 -17.60 -6.00
CA GLY A 19 2.90 -17.37 -7.40
C GLY A 19 1.70 -18.14 -7.95
N PHE A 20 0.92 -18.80 -7.10
CA PHE A 20 -0.13 -19.70 -7.56
C PHE A 20 -1.32 -18.94 -8.16
N VAL A 21 -1.75 -19.37 -9.35
CA VAL A 21 -2.98 -18.93 -10.03
C VAL A 21 -4.11 -19.88 -9.64
N ALA A 22 -5.30 -19.35 -9.38
CA ALA A 22 -6.53 -20.12 -9.21
C ALA A 22 -7.48 -19.73 -10.34
N ASP A 23 -8.06 -20.72 -11.03
CA ASP A 23 -8.99 -20.51 -12.16
C ASP A 23 -10.39 -20.25 -11.60
N PHE A 24 -10.77 -18.98 -11.49
CA PHE A 24 -12.14 -18.59 -11.14
C PHE A 24 -12.89 -18.12 -12.39
N ASP A 25 -14.17 -18.50 -12.48
CA ASP A 25 -15.06 -18.07 -13.56
C ASP A 25 -15.53 -16.63 -13.24
N GLU A 26 -14.99 -15.63 -13.95
CA GLU A 26 -15.16 -14.19 -13.67
C GLU A 26 -16.12 -13.50 -14.66
N ASP A 27 -16.89 -12.52 -14.18
CA ASP A 27 -17.67 -11.58 -14.98
C ASP A 27 -16.81 -10.35 -15.28
N THR A 28 -16.28 -10.28 -16.50
CA THR A 28 -15.40 -9.21 -16.97
C THR A 28 -16.11 -8.32 -17.99
N ILE A 29 -15.66 -7.07 -18.09
CA ILE A 29 -16.06 -6.17 -19.18
C ILE A 29 -15.02 -6.20 -20.32
N PRO A 30 -15.39 -5.78 -21.55
CA PRO A 30 -14.42 -5.65 -22.64
C PRO A 30 -13.27 -4.71 -22.28
N LYS A 31 -12.10 -4.99 -22.85
CA LYS A 31 -10.93 -4.10 -22.77
C LYS A 31 -11.27 -2.72 -23.34
N GLY A 32 -10.65 -1.70 -22.75
CA GLY A 32 -10.77 -0.33 -23.19
C GLY A 32 -11.45 0.58 -22.18
N LEU A 33 -11.26 1.88 -22.37
CA LEU A 33 -11.83 2.91 -21.51
C LEU A 33 -12.52 4.00 -22.33
N ASN A 34 -13.84 4.04 -22.21
CA ASN A 34 -14.72 5.07 -22.77
C ASN A 34 -15.86 5.39 -21.78
N GLU A 35 -16.70 6.38 -22.11
CA GLU A 35 -17.84 6.75 -21.24
C GLU A 35 -18.82 5.58 -21.02
N ASP A 36 -19.01 4.71 -22.01
CA ASP A 36 -19.91 3.56 -21.91
C ASP A 36 -19.41 2.51 -20.91
N VAL A 37 -18.10 2.28 -20.87
CA VAL A 37 -17.43 1.45 -19.87
C VAL A 37 -17.62 2.02 -18.48
N VAL A 38 -17.41 3.33 -18.29
CA VAL A 38 -17.63 3.99 -16.99
C VAL A 38 -19.08 3.84 -16.54
N ARG A 39 -20.05 4.04 -17.45
CA ARG A 39 -21.48 3.82 -17.16
C ARG A 39 -21.79 2.35 -16.89
N LEU A 40 -21.12 1.42 -17.57
CA LEU A 40 -21.29 -0.02 -17.35
C LEU A 40 -20.82 -0.43 -15.95
N ILE A 41 -19.64 0.04 -15.52
CA ILE A 41 -19.12 -0.17 -14.15
C ILE A 41 -20.13 0.32 -13.12
N SER A 42 -20.59 1.57 -13.28
CA SER A 42 -21.55 2.20 -12.37
C SER A 42 -22.88 1.44 -12.32
N ARG A 43 -23.38 0.96 -13.46
CA ARG A 43 -24.60 0.13 -13.55
C ARG A 43 -24.44 -1.24 -12.90
N LYS A 44 -23.34 -1.95 -13.15
CA LYS A 44 -23.06 -3.27 -12.54
C LYS A 44 -23.03 -3.17 -11.01
N LYS A 45 -22.50 -2.06 -10.49
CA LYS A 45 -22.44 -1.74 -9.06
C LYS A 45 -23.72 -1.13 -8.47
N LYS A 46 -24.74 -0.89 -9.30
CA LYS A 46 -26.03 -0.27 -8.89
C LYS A 46 -25.84 1.11 -8.24
N GLU A 47 -24.83 1.85 -8.66
CA GLU A 47 -24.50 3.15 -8.07
C GLU A 47 -25.60 4.20 -8.32
N PRO A 48 -25.79 5.16 -7.39
CA PRO A 48 -26.68 6.30 -7.60
C PRO A 48 -26.13 7.26 -8.68
N GLU A 49 -27.02 8.01 -9.32
CA GLU A 49 -26.69 8.88 -10.47
C GLU A 49 -25.58 9.90 -10.17
N TRP A 50 -25.53 10.44 -8.95
CA TRP A 50 -24.49 11.40 -8.55
C TRP A 50 -23.08 10.79 -8.60
N MET A 51 -22.96 9.49 -8.32
CA MET A 51 -21.70 8.76 -8.35
C MET A 51 -21.28 8.48 -9.80
N THR A 52 -22.24 8.09 -10.65
CA THR A 52 -22.02 7.95 -12.10
C THR A 52 -21.51 9.26 -12.71
N GLU A 53 -22.13 10.40 -12.39
CA GLU A 53 -21.71 11.70 -12.90
C GLU A 53 -20.35 12.12 -12.35
N TRP A 54 -20.03 11.79 -11.09
CA TRP A 54 -18.69 12.01 -10.54
C TRP A 54 -17.61 11.23 -11.31
N ARG A 55 -17.85 9.95 -11.64
CA ARG A 55 -16.94 9.14 -12.45
C ARG A 55 -16.78 9.68 -13.87
N LEU A 56 -17.87 10.10 -14.51
CA LEU A 56 -17.84 10.67 -15.86
C LEU A 56 -17.07 11.99 -15.92
N ARG A 57 -17.23 12.86 -14.92
CA ARG A 57 -16.42 14.08 -14.79
C ARG A 57 -14.94 13.76 -14.64
N ALA A 58 -14.59 12.76 -13.82
CA ALA A 58 -13.22 12.29 -13.67
C ALA A 58 -12.63 11.81 -15.00
N TYR A 59 -13.36 10.97 -15.73
CA TYR A 59 -12.95 10.45 -17.04
C TYR A 59 -12.74 11.57 -18.07
N ARG A 60 -13.71 12.47 -18.22
CA ARG A 60 -13.62 13.61 -19.15
C ARG A 60 -12.43 14.51 -18.83
N HIS A 61 -12.16 14.76 -17.55
CA HIS A 61 -10.99 15.53 -17.15
C HIS A 61 -9.69 14.78 -17.45
N TRP A 62 -9.63 13.48 -17.15
CA TRP A 62 -8.46 12.64 -17.40
C TRP A 62 -8.03 12.68 -18.88
N LEU A 63 -8.98 12.69 -19.83
CA LEU A 63 -8.68 12.83 -21.26
C LEU A 63 -7.94 14.14 -21.63
N THR A 64 -8.05 15.18 -20.80
CA THR A 64 -7.35 16.46 -21.01
C THR A 64 -5.94 16.47 -20.40
N MET A 65 -5.61 15.48 -19.57
CA MET A 65 -4.35 15.40 -18.84
C MET A 65 -3.27 14.71 -19.68
N LYS A 66 -2.01 14.99 -19.36
CA LYS A 66 -0.86 14.26 -19.89
C LYS A 66 -0.25 13.41 -18.80
N GLU A 67 0.16 12.20 -19.16
CA GLU A 67 0.85 11.31 -18.24
C GLU A 67 2.18 11.95 -17.76
N PRO A 68 2.45 12.01 -16.45
CA PRO A 68 3.63 12.66 -15.92
C PRO A 68 4.91 11.83 -16.14
N THR A 69 6.02 12.50 -16.46
CA THR A 69 7.32 11.87 -16.77
C THR A 69 8.49 12.38 -15.91
N TRP A 70 8.20 13.13 -14.85
CA TRP A 70 9.21 13.81 -14.03
C TRP A 70 9.85 12.92 -12.93
N SER A 71 9.26 11.78 -12.61
CA SER A 71 9.77 10.84 -11.61
C SER A 71 11.08 10.19 -12.04
N ASN A 72 11.86 9.72 -11.07
CA ASN A 72 13.09 8.98 -11.33
C ASN A 72 12.83 7.49 -11.59
N VAL A 73 11.77 7.17 -12.34
CA VAL A 73 11.42 5.82 -12.78
C VAL A 73 11.21 5.80 -14.29
N ARG A 74 11.50 4.67 -14.92
CA ARG A 74 11.35 4.47 -16.37
C ARG A 74 10.54 3.22 -16.65
N TYR A 75 9.49 3.36 -17.46
CA TYR A 75 8.66 2.28 -17.97
C TYR A 75 8.21 2.54 -19.40
N PRO A 76 7.91 1.49 -20.18
CA PRO A 76 7.26 1.64 -21.48
C PRO A 76 5.88 2.30 -21.33
N PRO A 77 5.40 3.03 -22.36
CA PRO A 77 4.06 3.62 -22.33
C PRO A 77 2.99 2.56 -22.04
N ILE A 78 2.06 2.89 -21.14
CA ILE A 78 0.94 2.00 -20.78
C ILE A 78 -0.15 2.13 -21.83
N ASN A 79 -0.61 1.01 -22.39
CA ASN A 79 -1.78 1.00 -23.27
C ASN A 79 -3.06 0.93 -22.44
N TYR A 80 -3.60 2.08 -22.06
CA TYR A 80 -4.85 2.17 -21.29
C TYR A 80 -6.06 1.54 -21.99
N GLN A 81 -6.02 1.35 -23.32
CA GLN A 81 -7.11 0.71 -24.04
C GLN A 81 -7.04 -0.82 -24.05
N ASP A 82 -5.95 -1.41 -23.56
CA ASP A 82 -5.75 -2.87 -23.48
C ASP A 82 -5.98 -3.42 -22.06
N ILE A 83 -6.51 -2.58 -21.16
CA ILE A 83 -6.78 -2.92 -19.76
C ILE A 83 -8.26 -3.31 -19.60
N ILE A 84 -8.51 -4.35 -18.80
CA ILE A 84 -9.85 -4.66 -18.26
C ILE A 84 -10.04 -3.88 -16.96
N TYR A 85 -11.05 -3.01 -16.91
CA TYR A 85 -11.30 -2.10 -15.78
C TYR A 85 -12.32 -2.62 -14.75
N TYR A 86 -12.95 -3.75 -15.04
CA TYR A 86 -13.87 -4.41 -14.14
C TYR A 86 -13.81 -5.92 -14.34
N ALA A 87 -13.56 -6.61 -13.26
CA ALA A 87 -13.69 -8.06 -13.13
C ALA A 87 -14.29 -8.32 -11.75
N ALA A 88 -15.34 -9.12 -11.69
CA ALA A 88 -15.91 -9.60 -10.44
C ALA A 88 -16.07 -11.13 -10.53
N PRO A 89 -15.88 -11.87 -9.43
CA PRO A 89 -16.20 -13.29 -9.42
C PRO A 89 -17.69 -13.52 -9.73
N LYS A 90 -18.02 -14.54 -10.54
CA LYS A 90 -19.43 -14.90 -10.73
C LYS A 90 -19.98 -15.45 -9.39
N PRO A 91 -21.19 -15.05 -8.97
CA PRO A 91 -21.80 -15.59 -7.76
C PRO A 91 -21.96 -17.10 -7.88
N LYS A 92 -21.21 -17.87 -7.08
CA LYS A 92 -21.43 -19.33 -6.92
C LYS A 92 -22.58 -19.56 -5.91
N LYS A 93 -23.26 -20.71 -6.03
CA LYS A 93 -24.35 -21.11 -5.11
C LYS A 93 -23.88 -21.08 -3.65
N GLU A 94 -24.73 -20.64 -2.73
CA GLU A 94 -24.49 -20.68 -1.27
C GLU A 94 -23.90 -22.03 -0.83
N VAL A 95 -22.66 -21.97 -0.35
CA VAL A 95 -21.92 -23.13 0.15
C VAL A 95 -22.14 -23.19 1.67
N LYS A 96 -22.81 -24.26 2.15
CA LYS A 96 -23.31 -24.35 3.54
C LYS A 96 -22.34 -25.04 4.52
N SER A 97 -21.21 -25.58 4.05
CA SER A 97 -20.25 -26.30 4.90
C SER A 97 -18.81 -26.29 4.38
N LEU A 98 -17.84 -26.56 5.26
CA LEU A 98 -16.40 -26.70 4.97
C LEU A 98 -16.06 -27.79 3.94
N GLU A 99 -16.94 -28.77 3.81
CA GLU A 99 -16.80 -29.92 2.90
C GLU A 99 -17.24 -29.59 1.48
N ASP A 100 -18.01 -28.51 1.32
CA ASP A 100 -18.48 -28.00 0.04
C ASP A 100 -17.57 -26.88 -0.53
N VAL A 101 -16.51 -26.50 0.19
CA VAL A 101 -15.49 -25.55 -0.29
C VAL A 101 -14.65 -26.23 -1.37
N ASP A 102 -14.54 -25.56 -2.52
CA ASP A 102 -13.78 -26.02 -3.68
C ASP A 102 -12.38 -26.55 -3.27
N PRO A 103 -12.00 -27.78 -3.67
CA PRO A 103 -10.70 -28.37 -3.31
C PRO A 103 -9.50 -27.48 -3.62
N GLU A 104 -9.61 -26.61 -4.63
CA GLU A 104 -8.59 -25.63 -4.99
C GLU A 104 -8.41 -24.54 -3.95
N ILE A 105 -9.49 -24.04 -3.34
CA ILE A 105 -9.45 -23.03 -2.26
C ILE A 105 -8.80 -23.62 -1.00
N ARG A 106 -9.12 -24.89 -0.68
CA ARG A 106 -8.50 -25.62 0.45
C ARG A 106 -6.99 -25.81 0.24
N SER A 107 -6.59 -26.19 -0.97
CA SER A 107 -5.18 -26.30 -1.38
C SER A 107 -4.46 -24.95 -1.30
N LEU A 108 -5.15 -23.87 -1.65
CA LEU A 108 -4.64 -22.50 -1.60
C LEU A 108 -4.35 -22.06 -0.15
N TYR A 109 -5.27 -22.28 0.78
CA TYR A 109 -5.07 -21.94 2.20
C TYR A 109 -3.92 -22.72 2.85
N ALA A 110 -3.77 -23.99 2.50
CA ALA A 110 -2.65 -24.81 2.97
C ALA A 110 -1.29 -24.31 2.42
N LYS A 111 -1.24 -23.89 1.15
CA LYS A 111 -0.02 -23.34 0.52
C LYS A 111 0.36 -21.96 1.07
N LEU A 112 -0.61 -21.17 1.53
CA LEU A 112 -0.40 -19.87 2.15
C LEU A 112 0.11 -19.95 3.61
N GLY A 113 0.17 -21.15 4.19
CA GLY A 113 0.66 -21.34 5.57
C GLY A 113 -0.30 -20.84 6.64
N ILE A 114 -1.58 -20.67 6.31
CA ILE A 114 -2.63 -20.26 7.25
C ILE A 114 -2.90 -21.43 8.23
N PRO A 115 -2.82 -21.23 9.56
CA PRO A 115 -3.02 -22.29 10.55
C PRO A 115 -4.40 -22.98 10.40
N LEU A 116 -4.46 -24.29 10.64
CA LEU A 116 -5.68 -25.11 10.48
C LEU A 116 -6.90 -24.58 11.27
N GLN A 117 -6.68 -24.02 12.46
CA GLN A 117 -7.73 -23.40 13.28
C GLN A 117 -8.31 -22.12 12.64
N GLU A 118 -7.50 -21.39 11.88
CA GLU A 118 -7.91 -20.21 11.13
C GLU A 118 -8.65 -20.62 9.85
N GLN A 119 -8.26 -21.75 9.22
CA GLN A 119 -8.98 -22.36 8.10
C GLN A 119 -10.39 -22.82 8.49
N GLU A 120 -10.54 -23.43 9.67
CA GLU A 120 -11.84 -23.84 10.22
C GLU A 120 -12.73 -22.63 10.52
N ARG A 121 -12.15 -21.54 11.04
CA ARG A 121 -12.88 -20.27 11.26
C ARG A 121 -13.28 -19.60 9.94
N LEU A 122 -12.40 -19.60 8.94
CA LEU A 122 -12.62 -18.99 7.62
C LEU A 122 -13.65 -19.74 6.79
N ALA A 123 -13.79 -21.06 6.95
CA ALA A 123 -14.76 -21.81 6.16
C ALA A 123 -16.12 -22.03 6.85
N GLY A 124 -16.30 -21.53 8.08
CA GLY A 124 -17.62 -21.19 8.62
C GLY A 124 -18.16 -19.83 8.12
N VAL A 125 -17.30 -19.02 7.50
CA VAL A 125 -17.68 -17.82 6.74
C VAL A 125 -17.90 -18.28 5.31
N ALA A 126 -19.17 -18.31 4.88
CA ALA A 126 -19.57 -18.82 3.58
C ALA A 126 -18.73 -18.26 2.42
N VAL A 127 -18.62 -19.06 1.36
CA VAL A 127 -17.79 -18.91 0.15
C VAL A 127 -18.18 -17.70 -0.72
N ASP A 128 -18.07 -16.50 -0.14
CA ASP A 128 -17.89 -15.21 -0.82
C ASP A 128 -16.46 -14.66 -0.54
N ALA A 129 -15.69 -15.36 0.30
CA ALA A 129 -14.56 -14.81 1.04
C ALA A 129 -13.17 -14.91 0.39
N VAL A 130 -13.03 -14.95 -0.94
CA VAL A 130 -11.69 -15.07 -1.59
C VAL A 130 -11.44 -14.09 -2.73
N LEU A 131 -12.45 -13.37 -3.23
CA LEU A 131 -12.30 -12.60 -4.47
C LEU A 131 -12.74 -11.14 -4.41
N ASP A 132 -13.33 -10.68 -3.31
CA ASP A 132 -13.53 -9.26 -3.03
C ASP A 132 -13.14 -8.99 -1.58
N SER A 133 -12.26 -8.01 -1.37
CA SER A 133 -11.92 -7.34 -0.10
C SER A 133 -12.42 -8.04 1.17
N VAL A 134 -11.88 -9.23 1.50
CA VAL A 134 -12.24 -9.85 2.78
C VAL A 134 -11.54 -9.10 3.88
N SER A 135 -12.37 -8.38 4.60
CA SER A 135 -12.00 -7.70 5.81
C SER A 135 -12.63 -8.44 6.99
N VAL A 136 -12.06 -8.16 8.16
CA VAL A 136 -12.58 -8.46 9.50
C VAL A 136 -14.08 -8.10 9.67
N ALA A 137 -14.68 -7.35 8.74
CA ALA A 137 -16.09 -7.00 8.68
C ALA A 137 -17.05 -8.19 8.76
N THR A 138 -16.75 -9.39 8.24
CA THR A 138 -17.72 -10.51 8.35
C THR A 138 -17.71 -11.17 9.73
N THR A 139 -16.58 -11.18 10.43
CA THR A 139 -16.48 -11.85 11.75
C THR A 139 -16.81 -10.92 12.92
N PHE A 140 -16.69 -9.60 12.73
CA PHE A 140 -16.91 -8.61 13.80
C PHE A 140 -17.90 -7.50 13.43
N LYS A 141 -18.67 -7.65 12.34
CA LYS A 141 -19.67 -6.65 11.89
C LYS A 141 -20.55 -6.17 13.04
N ASP A 142 -21.10 -7.12 13.79
CA ASP A 142 -22.07 -6.84 14.84
C ASP A 142 -21.44 -6.07 16.00
N LYS A 143 -20.23 -6.44 16.42
CA LYS A 143 -19.49 -5.74 17.49
C LYS A 143 -19.03 -4.34 17.08
N LEU A 144 -18.65 -4.15 15.82
CA LEU A 144 -18.31 -2.84 15.28
C LEU A 144 -19.56 -1.96 15.18
N ALA A 145 -20.68 -2.53 14.74
CA ALA A 145 -21.97 -1.85 14.64
C ALA A 145 -22.53 -1.44 16.01
N GLU A 146 -22.35 -2.25 17.07
CA GLU A 146 -22.68 -1.89 18.45
C GLU A 146 -21.96 -0.61 18.93
N LEU A 147 -20.75 -0.38 18.44
CA LEU A 147 -19.95 0.82 18.72
C LEU A 147 -20.21 1.95 17.70
N GLY A 148 -21.12 1.76 16.75
CA GLY A 148 -21.41 2.70 15.67
C GLY A 148 -20.31 2.82 14.62
N ILE A 149 -19.33 1.91 14.62
CA ILE A 149 -18.25 1.86 13.64
C ILE A 149 -18.80 1.23 12.36
N ILE A 150 -18.65 1.93 11.24
CA ILE A 150 -19.00 1.41 9.92
C ILE A 150 -17.70 0.94 9.28
N PHE A 151 -17.61 -0.34 8.94
CA PHE A 151 -16.51 -0.89 8.17
C PHE A 151 -17.05 -1.86 7.11
N CYS A 152 -16.95 -1.47 5.85
CA CYS A 152 -17.54 -2.18 4.72
C CYS A 152 -16.76 -1.91 3.43
N SER A 153 -17.17 -2.55 2.32
CA SER A 153 -16.62 -2.21 1.01
C SER A 153 -17.04 -0.80 0.59
N PHE A 154 -16.25 -0.17 -0.28
CA PHE A 154 -16.60 1.16 -0.80
C PHE A 154 -17.95 1.13 -1.55
N SER A 155 -18.22 0.05 -2.30
CA SER A 155 -19.47 -0.11 -3.05
C SER A 155 -20.69 -0.19 -2.13
N GLU A 156 -20.62 -0.92 -1.01
CA GLU A 156 -21.68 -0.95 0.00
C GLU A 156 -21.88 0.43 0.63
N ALA A 157 -20.80 1.14 0.99
CA ALA A 157 -20.89 2.46 1.59
C ALA A 157 -21.61 3.49 0.69
N VAL A 158 -21.43 3.41 -0.64
CA VAL A 158 -22.14 4.27 -1.60
C VAL A 158 -23.65 4.01 -1.58
N LEU A 159 -24.08 2.78 -1.32
CA LEU A 159 -25.50 2.39 -1.30
C LEU A 159 -26.15 2.62 0.06
N GLU A 160 -25.49 2.19 1.15
CA GLU A 160 -26.03 2.20 2.51
C GLU A 160 -25.78 3.53 3.24
N HIS A 161 -24.69 4.23 2.90
CA HIS A 161 -24.28 5.49 3.55
C HIS A 161 -23.96 6.62 2.54
N PRO A 162 -24.84 6.89 1.56
CA PRO A 162 -24.56 7.83 0.47
C PRO A 162 -24.23 9.25 0.95
N ASP A 163 -24.86 9.72 2.03
CA ASP A 163 -24.64 11.06 2.56
C ASP A 163 -23.23 11.24 3.13
N LEU A 164 -22.70 10.23 3.85
CA LEU A 164 -21.35 10.25 4.38
C LEU A 164 -20.31 10.18 3.26
N VAL A 165 -20.49 9.25 2.32
CA VAL A 165 -19.57 9.11 1.18
C VAL A 165 -19.57 10.39 0.36
N ARG A 166 -20.74 10.95 0.02
CA ARG A 166 -20.84 12.18 -0.78
C ARG A 166 -20.21 13.40 -0.08
N LYS A 167 -20.26 13.46 1.25
CA LYS A 167 -19.63 14.54 2.04
C LYS A 167 -18.11 14.51 1.97
N TYR A 168 -17.49 13.32 2.00
CA TYR A 168 -16.04 13.18 2.17
C TYR A 168 -15.28 12.70 0.93
N LEU A 169 -15.93 12.03 -0.02
CA LEU A 169 -15.30 11.53 -1.24
C LEU A 169 -14.70 12.69 -2.06
N GLY A 170 -13.40 12.60 -2.31
CA GLY A 170 -12.66 13.60 -3.07
C GLY A 170 -12.38 14.90 -2.29
N SER A 171 -12.69 14.94 -1.00
CA SER A 171 -12.39 16.10 -0.14
C SER A 171 -10.90 16.24 0.18
N VAL A 172 -10.14 15.16 0.03
CA VAL A 172 -8.70 15.11 0.28
C VAL A 172 -7.93 14.86 -1.01
N VAL A 173 -8.38 13.89 -1.82
CA VAL A 173 -7.84 13.58 -3.15
C VAL A 173 -8.95 13.77 -4.18
N PRO A 174 -9.14 14.98 -4.71
CA PRO A 174 -10.21 15.24 -5.67
C PRO A 174 -10.01 14.47 -6.98
N PHE A 175 -11.08 14.35 -7.77
CA PHE A 175 -11.04 13.63 -9.04
C PHE A 175 -10.04 14.22 -10.07
N ASN A 176 -9.59 15.45 -9.87
CA ASN A 176 -8.64 16.16 -10.74
C ASN A 176 -7.25 16.33 -10.09
N ASP A 177 -6.92 15.57 -9.05
CA ASP A 177 -5.67 15.73 -8.30
C ASP A 177 -4.42 15.49 -9.16
N ASN A 178 -4.38 14.35 -9.84
CA ASN A 178 -3.29 13.95 -10.72
C ASN A 178 -3.77 12.91 -11.73
N PHE A 179 -2.94 12.58 -12.72
CA PHE A 179 -3.30 11.69 -13.83
C PHE A 179 -3.84 10.33 -13.36
N PHE A 180 -3.14 9.65 -12.44
CA PHE A 180 -3.54 8.32 -11.95
C PHE A 180 -4.71 8.39 -10.96
N ALA A 181 -4.82 9.45 -10.16
CA ALA A 181 -5.98 9.68 -9.29
C ALA A 181 -7.26 9.97 -10.09
N ALA A 182 -7.16 10.69 -11.21
CA ALA A 182 -8.29 10.93 -12.12
C ALA A 182 -8.73 9.65 -12.82
N LEU A 183 -7.78 8.83 -13.29
CA LEU A 183 -8.05 7.50 -13.84
C LEU A 183 -8.75 6.62 -12.80
N ASN A 184 -8.19 6.50 -11.59
CA ASN A 184 -8.80 5.77 -10.49
C ASN A 184 -10.23 6.26 -10.21
N SER A 185 -10.43 7.58 -10.12
CA SER A 185 -11.75 8.18 -9.86
C SER A 185 -12.77 7.85 -10.95
N ALA A 186 -12.36 7.62 -12.20
CA ALA A 186 -13.29 7.18 -13.24
C ALA A 186 -13.72 5.71 -13.06
N VAL A 187 -12.77 4.83 -12.70
CA VAL A 187 -12.93 3.38 -12.92
C VAL A 187 -12.88 2.51 -11.66
N PHE A 188 -12.63 3.06 -10.47
CA PHE A 188 -12.39 2.23 -9.29
C PHE A 188 -13.55 1.26 -9.02
N SER A 189 -13.18 -0.01 -8.83
CA SER A 189 -14.11 -1.11 -8.65
C SER A 189 -14.10 -1.63 -7.21
N ASP A 190 -12.97 -1.45 -6.52
CA ASP A 190 -12.75 -1.99 -5.19
C ASP A 190 -12.37 -0.91 -4.18
N GLY A 191 -12.22 -1.33 -2.93
CA GLY A 191 -11.71 -0.50 -1.85
C GLY A 191 -12.57 -0.55 -0.59
N SER A 192 -12.15 0.20 0.42
CA SER A 192 -12.69 0.09 1.77
C SER A 192 -13.27 1.41 2.25
N PHE A 193 -14.34 1.33 3.03
CA PHE A 193 -14.89 2.47 3.74
C PHE A 193 -14.87 2.21 5.24
N ALA A 194 -14.29 3.13 6.01
CA ALA A 194 -14.33 3.09 7.46
C ALA A 194 -14.78 4.44 8.03
N TYR A 195 -15.76 4.41 8.91
CA TYR A 195 -16.21 5.56 9.69
C TYR A 195 -16.22 5.21 11.17
N VAL A 196 -15.53 6.00 11.99
CA VAL A 196 -15.50 5.84 13.44
C VAL A 196 -16.17 7.05 14.11
N PRO A 197 -17.26 6.85 14.87
CA PRO A 197 -18.06 7.94 15.44
C PRO A 197 -17.36 8.65 16.61
N PRO A 198 -17.91 9.78 17.09
CA PRO A 198 -17.27 10.61 18.11
C PRO A 198 -16.97 9.86 19.41
N GLY A 199 -15.76 10.08 19.95
CA GLY A 199 -15.30 9.51 21.22
C GLY A 199 -15.05 8.00 21.20
N VAL A 200 -15.22 7.33 20.06
CA VAL A 200 -15.05 5.88 19.96
C VAL A 200 -13.62 5.52 19.60
N ARG A 201 -13.01 4.71 20.46
CA ARG A 201 -11.75 4.03 20.16
C ARG A 201 -12.05 2.65 19.59
N CYS A 202 -11.69 2.43 18.33
CA CYS A 202 -11.84 1.12 17.68
C CYS A 202 -11.11 0.05 18.52
N PRO A 203 -11.81 -1.03 18.94
CA PRO A 203 -11.25 -2.00 19.87
C PRO A 203 -10.24 -2.95 19.22
N MET A 204 -10.13 -2.92 17.89
CA MET A 204 -9.27 -3.80 17.09
C MET A 204 -8.68 -3.06 15.90
N GLU A 205 -7.67 -3.66 15.30
CA GLU A 205 -7.07 -3.22 14.04
C GLU A 205 -8.01 -3.63 12.89
N LEU A 206 -8.48 -2.66 12.12
CA LEU A 206 -9.23 -2.96 10.90
C LEU A 206 -8.22 -3.41 9.84
N SER A 207 -8.40 -4.59 9.24
CA SER A 207 -7.50 -5.06 8.20
C SER A 207 -8.24 -5.44 6.94
N THR A 208 -7.63 -5.11 5.79
CA THR A 208 -8.05 -5.56 4.47
C THR A 208 -6.87 -6.19 3.77
N TYR A 209 -7.06 -7.41 3.27
CA TYR A 209 -6.07 -8.11 2.48
C TYR A 209 -6.54 -8.19 1.03
N PHE A 210 -5.80 -7.54 0.14
CA PHE A 210 -6.07 -7.56 -1.30
C PHE A 210 -5.19 -8.61 -1.97
N ARG A 211 -5.81 -9.46 -2.78
CA ARG A 211 -5.11 -10.40 -3.65
C ARG A 211 -5.54 -10.19 -5.10
N ILE A 212 -4.57 -9.96 -5.98
CA ILE A 212 -4.84 -9.85 -7.42
C ILE A 212 -4.98 -11.26 -8.00
N ASN A 213 -6.16 -11.63 -8.50
CA ASN A 213 -6.37 -12.94 -9.14
C ASN A 213 -6.73 -12.86 -10.64
N ALA A 214 -7.35 -11.78 -11.12
CA ALA A 214 -7.88 -11.70 -12.50
C ALA A 214 -6.81 -11.30 -13.54
N GLN A 215 -6.60 -12.09 -14.61
CA GLN A 215 -5.63 -11.83 -15.68
C GLN A 215 -5.99 -10.57 -16.51
N ASP A 216 -4.99 -9.77 -16.91
CA ASP A 216 -5.15 -8.55 -17.73
C ASP A 216 -6.06 -7.44 -17.16
N THR A 217 -6.36 -7.52 -15.86
CA THR A 217 -7.08 -6.46 -15.13
C THR A 217 -6.14 -5.41 -14.57
N GLY A 218 -6.59 -4.15 -14.60
CA GLY A 218 -5.97 -3.08 -13.80
C GLY A 218 -6.67 -3.03 -12.44
N GLN A 219 -5.88 -2.90 -11.36
CA GLN A 219 -6.45 -2.77 -10.02
C GLN A 219 -6.60 -1.30 -9.66
N PHE A 220 -7.84 -0.88 -9.49
CA PHE A 220 -8.20 0.47 -9.10
C PHE A 220 -9.08 0.41 -7.87
N GLU A 221 -8.47 0.70 -6.72
CA GLU A 221 -9.15 0.69 -5.44
C GLU A 221 -9.18 2.09 -4.82
N ARG A 222 -10.23 2.35 -4.03
CA ARG A 222 -10.36 3.59 -3.29
C ARG A 222 -10.72 3.34 -1.84
N THR A 223 -9.86 3.77 -0.93
CA THR A 223 -10.07 3.66 0.51
C THR A 223 -10.39 5.02 1.11
N LEU A 224 -11.47 5.09 1.88
CA LEU A 224 -11.93 6.30 2.56
C LEU A 224 -12.12 6.02 4.05
N ILE A 225 -11.33 6.67 4.89
CA ILE A 225 -11.38 6.50 6.35
C ILE A 225 -11.66 7.86 7.00
N ILE A 226 -12.70 7.90 7.83
CA ILE A 226 -13.09 9.08 8.61
C ILE A 226 -13.07 8.73 10.09
N ALA A 227 -12.34 9.53 10.87
CA ALA A 227 -12.36 9.50 12.32
C ALA A 227 -12.98 10.82 12.83
N ASP A 228 -14.16 10.71 13.45
CA ASP A 228 -14.90 11.84 14.04
C ASP A 228 -14.23 12.33 15.35
N PRO A 229 -14.69 13.44 15.98
CA PRO A 229 -13.99 14.00 17.13
C PRO A 229 -13.72 13.00 18.25
N GLY A 230 -12.48 12.93 18.73
CA GLY A 230 -12.02 12.01 19.76
C GLY A 230 -11.98 10.53 19.35
N ALA A 231 -12.18 10.22 18.06
CA ALA A 231 -12.16 8.85 17.57
C ALA A 231 -10.72 8.34 17.37
N TYR A 232 -10.55 7.03 17.55
CA TYR A 232 -9.28 6.36 17.24
C TYR A 232 -9.52 5.16 16.34
N VAL A 233 -8.74 5.04 15.27
CA VAL A 233 -8.76 3.87 14.39
C VAL A 233 -7.34 3.52 13.98
N SER A 234 -7.07 2.22 13.95
CA SER A 234 -5.86 1.69 13.34
C SER A 234 -6.27 0.73 12.23
N TYR A 235 -5.76 1.00 11.04
CA TYR A 235 -6.11 0.36 9.79
C TYR A 235 -4.86 -0.24 9.15
N LEU A 236 -4.98 -1.46 8.65
CA LEU A 236 -3.94 -2.19 7.94
C LEU A 236 -4.41 -2.57 6.54
N GLU A 237 -3.56 -2.23 5.58
CA GLU A 237 -3.67 -2.65 4.19
C GLU A 237 -2.56 -3.68 3.89
N GLY A 238 -2.95 -4.90 3.54
CA GLY A 238 -2.04 -5.94 3.05
C GLY A 238 -2.30 -6.21 1.57
N CYS A 239 -1.26 -6.31 0.73
CA CYS A 239 -1.41 -6.75 -0.66
C CYS A 239 -0.36 -7.80 -1.06
N THR A 240 -0.79 -8.89 -1.70
CA THR A 240 0.09 -9.84 -2.38
C THR A 240 -0.43 -10.18 -3.77
N ALA A 241 0.48 -10.42 -4.74
CA ALA A 241 0.13 -10.81 -6.10
C ALA A 241 0.80 -12.12 -6.55
N PRO A 242 0.16 -12.87 -7.46
CA PRO A 242 0.75 -14.01 -8.14
C PRO A 242 1.79 -13.58 -9.20
N ILE A 243 2.61 -14.54 -9.66
CA ILE A 243 3.63 -14.35 -10.71
C ILE A 243 2.92 -14.11 -12.05
N ARG A 244 3.34 -13.08 -12.79
CA ARG A 244 2.81 -12.78 -14.14
C ARG A 244 3.85 -12.21 -15.08
N ASP A 245 3.78 -12.65 -16.34
CA ASP A 245 4.67 -12.21 -17.42
C ASP A 245 4.34 -10.82 -17.97
N THR A 246 3.10 -10.34 -17.80
CA THR A 246 2.62 -9.01 -18.23
C THR A 246 2.63 -8.01 -17.09
N ASN A 247 2.99 -6.76 -17.39
CA ASN A 247 2.96 -5.68 -16.41
C ASN A 247 1.51 -5.30 -16.07
N GLN A 248 1.18 -5.29 -14.79
CA GLN A 248 -0.14 -4.87 -14.31
C GLN A 248 -0.05 -3.51 -13.62
N LEU A 249 -1.04 -2.66 -13.88
CA LEU A 249 -1.18 -1.36 -13.24
C LEU A 249 -2.04 -1.48 -11.98
N HIS A 250 -1.45 -1.15 -10.84
CA HIS A 250 -2.14 -0.93 -9.58
C HIS A 250 -2.13 0.57 -9.28
N ALA A 251 -3.31 1.20 -9.31
CA ALA A 251 -3.46 2.61 -9.03
C ALA A 251 -4.54 2.84 -7.97
N ALA A 252 -4.10 2.84 -6.70
CA ALA A 252 -4.96 3.07 -5.54
C ALA A 252 -5.04 4.55 -5.15
N VAL A 253 -6.18 4.93 -4.57
CA VAL A 253 -6.37 6.22 -3.91
C VAL A 253 -6.81 6.00 -2.47
N VAL A 254 -6.13 6.65 -1.52
CA VAL A 254 -6.47 6.58 -0.10
C VAL A 254 -6.71 7.99 0.45
N GLU A 255 -7.86 8.19 1.05
CA GLU A 255 -8.28 9.43 1.71
C GLU A 255 -8.50 9.17 3.21
N LEU A 256 -7.74 9.86 4.06
CA LEU A 256 -7.94 9.84 5.51
C LEU A 256 -8.39 11.20 6.01
N ILE A 257 -9.42 11.27 6.84
CA ILE A 257 -9.91 12.50 7.44
C ILE A 257 -9.97 12.31 8.96
N ALA A 258 -9.11 13.04 9.68
CA ALA A 258 -9.10 13.06 11.14
C ALA A 258 -9.67 14.40 11.64
N LEU A 259 -10.76 14.34 12.41
CA LEU A 259 -11.41 15.48 13.05
C LEU A 259 -10.80 15.76 14.45
N ASP A 260 -11.43 16.63 15.24
CA ASP A 260 -10.82 17.16 16.48
C ASP A 260 -10.43 16.05 17.45
N ASP A 261 -9.21 16.06 17.99
CA ASP A 261 -8.68 15.05 18.90
C ASP A 261 -8.71 13.60 18.35
N ALA A 262 -8.93 13.41 17.04
CA ALA A 262 -8.99 12.10 16.41
C ALA A 262 -7.61 11.59 15.97
N GLU A 263 -7.40 10.29 16.03
CA GLU A 263 -6.15 9.64 15.60
C GLU A 263 -6.40 8.50 14.61
N ILE A 264 -5.73 8.55 13.46
CA ILE A 264 -5.73 7.50 12.45
C ILE A 264 -4.32 6.94 12.32
N LYS A 265 -4.16 5.64 12.57
CA LYS A 265 -2.95 4.89 12.24
C LYS A 265 -3.20 4.08 10.97
N TYR A 266 -2.41 4.30 9.94
CA TYR A 266 -2.51 3.61 8.66
C TYR A 266 -1.24 2.83 8.39
N SER A 267 -1.36 1.51 8.35
CA SER A 267 -0.24 0.59 8.12
C SER A 267 -0.39 -0.08 6.75
N THR A 268 0.70 -0.25 6.03
CA THR A 268 0.71 -0.92 4.73
C THR A 268 1.85 -1.93 4.66
N ILE A 269 1.53 -3.18 4.32
CA ILE A 269 2.53 -4.21 3.98
C ILE A 269 2.23 -4.71 2.58
N GLN A 270 3.15 -4.45 1.66
CA GLN A 270 2.99 -4.83 0.26
C GLN A 270 4.14 -5.75 -0.15
N ASN A 271 3.80 -6.90 -0.72
CA ASN A 271 4.73 -7.83 -1.35
C ASN A 271 4.20 -8.26 -2.72
N TRP A 272 4.59 -7.51 -3.74
CA TRP A 272 4.18 -7.74 -5.12
C TRP A 272 5.12 -8.71 -5.87
N TYR A 273 4.77 -9.05 -7.11
CA TYR A 273 5.68 -9.75 -8.02
C TYR A 273 6.58 -8.75 -8.75
N PRO A 274 7.93 -8.81 -8.59
CA PRO A 274 8.84 -7.77 -9.09
C PRO A 274 9.15 -7.89 -10.59
N GLY A 275 8.64 -8.93 -11.25
CA GLY A 275 9.11 -9.37 -12.55
C GLY A 275 10.18 -10.46 -12.43
N ASP A 276 10.64 -10.95 -13.57
CA ASP A 276 11.73 -11.92 -13.63
C ASP A 276 13.11 -11.29 -13.33
N LYS A 277 14.16 -12.12 -13.32
CA LYS A 277 15.56 -11.71 -13.11
C LYS A 277 16.07 -10.65 -14.10
N GLN A 278 15.41 -10.50 -15.25
CA GLN A 278 15.76 -9.55 -16.31
C GLN A 278 14.87 -8.29 -16.27
N GLY A 279 13.97 -8.18 -15.27
CA GLY A 279 13.06 -7.06 -15.11
C GLY A 279 11.84 -7.09 -16.03
N LYS A 280 11.51 -8.25 -16.62
CA LYS A 280 10.32 -8.42 -17.44
C LYS A 280 9.10 -8.75 -16.56
N GLY A 281 7.98 -8.09 -16.83
CA GLY A 281 6.75 -8.24 -16.05
C GLY A 281 6.79 -7.48 -14.73
N GLY A 282 5.92 -7.88 -13.81
CA GLY A 282 5.79 -7.26 -12.49
C GLY A 282 4.86 -6.04 -12.44
N ILE A 283 4.62 -5.55 -11.23
CA ILE A 283 3.53 -4.59 -10.97
C ILE A 283 4.04 -3.14 -10.99
N TYR A 284 3.25 -2.26 -11.61
CA TYR A 284 3.38 -0.81 -11.50
C TYR A 284 2.44 -0.30 -10.41
N ASN A 285 3.03 0.16 -9.30
CA ASN A 285 2.33 0.59 -8.10
C ASN A 285 2.30 2.13 -8.04
N PHE A 286 1.26 2.75 -8.63
CA PHE A 286 1.12 4.20 -8.78
C PHE A 286 0.00 4.74 -7.89
N VAL A 287 0.35 5.08 -6.65
CA VAL A 287 -0.64 5.27 -5.58
C VAL A 287 -0.66 6.71 -5.06
N THR A 288 -1.87 7.24 -4.88
CA THR A 288 -2.10 8.53 -4.23
C THR A 288 -2.73 8.34 -2.86
N LYS A 289 -1.94 8.41 -1.79
CA LYS A 289 -2.45 8.42 -0.41
C LYS A 289 -2.34 9.81 0.19
N ARG A 290 -3.41 10.31 0.82
CA ARG A 290 -3.38 11.61 1.50
C ARG A 290 -4.30 11.61 2.71
N GLY A 291 -3.76 12.10 3.81
CA GLY A 291 -4.46 12.31 5.06
C GLY A 291 -4.65 13.78 5.32
N LYS A 292 -5.81 14.16 5.83
CA LYS A 292 -6.15 15.51 6.23
C LYS A 292 -6.42 15.50 7.72
N CYS A 293 -5.46 16.03 8.49
CA CYS A 293 -5.63 16.39 9.88
C CYS A 293 -6.44 17.69 9.92
N LEU A 294 -7.76 17.55 9.76
CA LEU A 294 -8.70 18.65 9.61
C LEU A 294 -8.99 19.30 10.96
N GLY A 295 -9.13 18.50 12.01
CA GLY A 295 -9.45 18.98 13.35
C GLY A 295 -8.23 19.37 14.20
N VAL A 296 -8.49 20.16 15.25
CA VAL A 296 -7.50 20.53 16.26
C VAL A 296 -7.01 19.27 16.99
N ASN A 297 -5.73 19.21 17.33
CA ASN A 297 -5.07 18.05 17.97
C ASN A 297 -5.17 16.72 17.18
N SER A 298 -5.63 16.74 15.93
CA SER A 298 -5.77 15.52 15.13
C SER A 298 -4.42 14.93 14.73
N LYS A 299 -4.36 13.60 14.60
CA LYS A 299 -3.13 12.87 14.31
C LYS A 299 -3.33 11.83 13.22
N ILE A 300 -2.40 11.80 12.26
CA ILE A 300 -2.34 10.76 11.23
C ILE A 300 -0.91 10.17 11.21
N SER A 301 -0.81 8.85 11.32
CA SER A 301 0.46 8.12 11.31
C SER A 301 0.48 7.10 10.18
N TRP A 302 1.34 7.31 9.19
CA TRP A 302 1.59 6.38 8.10
C TRP A 302 2.75 5.46 8.45
N THR A 303 2.55 4.16 8.33
CA THR A 303 3.61 3.16 8.44
C THR A 303 3.57 2.24 7.24
N GLN A 304 4.69 2.06 6.55
CA GLN A 304 4.72 1.23 5.35
C GLN A 304 6.00 0.37 5.26
N VAL A 305 5.82 -0.84 4.75
CA VAL A 305 6.89 -1.73 4.32
C VAL A 305 6.58 -2.17 2.91
N GLU A 306 7.51 -1.88 2.01
CA GLU A 306 7.32 -2.06 0.58
C GLU A 306 8.36 -2.97 -0.02
N THR A 307 7.88 -4.00 -0.69
CA THR A 307 8.71 -4.87 -1.52
C THR A 307 7.91 -5.39 -2.72
N GLY A 308 8.65 -5.87 -3.72
CA GLY A 308 8.08 -6.69 -4.78
C GLY A 308 7.44 -5.97 -5.97
N SER A 309 7.29 -4.64 -6.04
CA SER A 309 6.80 -4.01 -7.29
C SER A 309 7.94 -3.88 -8.31
N SER A 310 7.66 -4.00 -9.61
CA SER A 310 8.64 -3.62 -10.64
C SER A 310 8.93 -2.12 -10.56
N ILE A 311 7.86 -1.32 -10.43
CA ILE A 311 7.96 0.12 -10.23
C ILE A 311 7.03 0.56 -9.12
N THR A 312 7.54 1.35 -8.19
CA THR A 312 6.75 2.00 -7.14
C THR A 312 6.84 3.50 -7.27
N TRP A 313 5.69 4.16 -7.34
CA TRP A 313 5.59 5.62 -7.37
C TRP A 313 4.51 6.10 -6.41
N LYS A 314 4.92 6.66 -5.25
CA LYS A 314 3.96 7.15 -4.26
C LYS A 314 4.51 8.15 -3.27
N TYR A 315 3.62 9.01 -2.79
CA TYR A 315 3.94 9.99 -1.76
C TYR A 315 2.79 10.15 -0.75
N PRO A 316 2.61 9.22 0.21
CA PRO A 316 1.67 9.42 1.30
C PRO A 316 1.88 10.77 1.97
N SER A 317 0.82 11.56 2.07
CA SER A 317 0.91 12.97 2.45
C SER A 317 0.03 13.29 3.65
N CYS A 318 0.42 14.23 4.49
CA CYS A 318 -0.43 14.80 5.54
C CYS A 318 -0.64 16.29 5.32
N ILE A 319 -1.90 16.72 5.32
CA ILE A 319 -2.30 18.12 5.42
C ILE A 319 -2.61 18.40 6.89
N LEU A 320 -1.74 19.14 7.55
CA LEU A 320 -1.84 19.53 8.96
C LEU A 320 -2.57 20.87 9.06
N GLN A 321 -3.90 20.81 8.94
CA GLN A 321 -4.77 21.98 8.88
C GLN A 321 -5.20 22.46 10.27
N GLY A 322 -5.59 21.55 11.16
CA GLY A 322 -5.95 21.89 12.52
C GLY A 322 -4.74 22.29 13.37
N ASP A 323 -4.97 23.20 14.32
CA ASP A 323 -3.94 23.58 15.28
C ASP A 323 -3.50 22.37 16.12
N ASN A 324 -2.22 22.32 16.49
CA ASN A 324 -1.56 21.22 17.20
C ASN A 324 -1.64 19.84 16.49
N SER A 325 -2.02 19.79 15.22
CA SER A 325 -2.10 18.52 14.50
C SER A 325 -0.73 17.87 14.25
N VAL A 326 -0.72 16.54 14.19
CA VAL A 326 0.49 15.73 14.10
C VAL A 326 0.46 14.80 12.88
N GLY A 327 1.51 14.84 12.07
CA GLY A 327 1.70 13.94 10.93
C GLY A 327 2.95 13.09 11.08
N GLU A 328 2.81 11.77 11.05
CA GLU A 328 3.96 10.86 11.13
C GLU A 328 4.05 10.01 9.86
N PHE A 329 5.27 9.72 9.43
CA PHE A 329 5.54 8.83 8.30
C PHE A 329 6.76 7.96 8.60
N TYR A 330 6.56 6.64 8.58
CA TYR A 330 7.57 5.63 8.78
C TYR A 330 7.58 4.69 7.58
N SER A 331 8.71 4.57 6.89
CA SER A 331 8.78 3.80 5.65
C SER A 331 10.02 2.93 5.56
N VAL A 332 9.83 1.68 5.16
CA VAL A 332 10.88 0.83 4.60
C VAL A 332 10.57 0.56 3.15
N ALA A 333 11.51 0.87 2.25
CA ALA A 333 11.39 0.54 0.83
C ALA A 333 12.60 -0.29 0.38
N LEU A 334 12.35 -1.46 -0.19
CA LEU A 334 13.38 -2.33 -0.76
C LEU A 334 13.27 -2.35 -2.29
N ALA A 335 14.38 -2.04 -2.97
CA ALA A 335 14.52 -2.21 -4.41
C ALA A 335 15.65 -3.20 -4.70
N ASN A 336 15.31 -4.35 -5.26
CA ASN A 336 16.25 -5.40 -5.67
C ASN A 336 16.17 -5.62 -7.18
N ASN A 337 17.11 -6.37 -7.76
CA ASN A 337 17.16 -6.71 -9.19
C ASN A 337 17.03 -5.46 -10.06
N TYR A 338 16.01 -5.35 -10.91
CA TYR A 338 15.78 -4.18 -11.76
C TYR A 338 14.63 -3.30 -11.26
N GLN A 339 14.20 -3.48 -10.00
CA GLN A 339 13.13 -2.69 -9.42
C GLN A 339 13.51 -1.21 -9.31
N GLN A 340 12.51 -0.35 -9.52
CA GLN A 340 12.64 1.09 -9.39
C GLN A 340 11.61 1.62 -8.37
N ALA A 341 12.05 2.39 -7.39
CA ALA A 341 11.17 3.02 -6.42
C ALA A 341 11.43 4.53 -6.40
N ASP A 342 10.40 5.35 -6.63
CA ASP A 342 10.39 6.79 -6.31
C ASP A 342 9.27 7.01 -5.28
N THR A 343 9.67 6.94 -4.02
CA THR A 343 8.79 6.95 -2.85
C THR A 343 9.15 8.07 -1.90
N GLY A 344 8.21 8.46 -1.05
CA GLY A 344 8.49 9.39 0.03
C GLY A 344 7.21 9.95 0.61
N THR A 345 7.24 11.19 1.08
CA THR A 345 6.09 11.77 1.77
C THR A 345 6.01 13.28 1.58
N LYS A 346 4.82 13.85 1.77
CA LYS A 346 4.62 15.30 1.78
C LYS A 346 3.93 15.73 3.07
N MET A 347 4.57 16.61 3.83
CA MET A 347 4.02 17.21 5.05
C MET A 347 3.71 18.68 4.79
N LEU A 348 2.43 19.04 4.85
CA LEU A 348 1.95 20.40 4.65
C LEU A 348 1.49 20.97 5.98
N HIS A 349 2.26 21.89 6.55
CA HIS A 349 1.93 22.58 7.80
C HIS A 349 1.15 23.86 7.52
N ILE A 350 -0.08 23.93 8.04
CA ILE A 350 -0.99 25.07 7.89
C ILE A 350 -1.40 25.60 9.28
N GLY A 351 -1.86 24.71 10.17
CA GLY A 351 -2.23 25.06 11.54
C GLY A 351 -1.03 25.45 12.42
N LYS A 352 -1.31 26.11 13.54
CA LYS A 352 -0.31 26.48 14.55
C LYS A 352 0.17 25.26 15.33
N ASN A 353 1.40 25.32 15.82
CA ASN A 353 2.05 24.28 16.65
C ASN A 353 2.03 22.87 16.02
N THR A 354 1.90 22.77 14.70
CA THR A 354 1.82 21.50 13.98
C THR A 354 3.14 20.77 14.02
N ARG A 355 3.11 19.44 14.13
CA ARG A 355 4.32 18.61 14.22
C ARG A 355 4.34 17.56 13.14
N SER A 356 5.50 17.33 12.54
CA SER A 356 5.68 16.18 11.68
C SER A 356 6.99 15.44 11.92
N THR A 357 6.94 14.12 11.73
CA THR A 357 8.09 13.23 11.84
C THR A 357 8.13 12.33 10.61
N ILE A 358 9.27 12.34 9.93
CA ILE A 358 9.51 11.53 8.73
C ILE A 358 10.72 10.65 9.02
N ILE A 359 10.54 9.33 8.98
CA ILE A 359 11.63 8.35 9.05
C ILE A 359 11.51 7.43 7.84
N SER A 360 12.45 7.56 6.91
CA SER A 360 12.52 6.73 5.71
C SER A 360 13.80 5.90 5.71
N LYS A 361 13.65 4.60 5.48
CA LYS A 361 14.74 3.62 5.37
C LYS A 361 14.67 2.99 3.98
N GLY A 362 15.53 3.43 3.07
CA GLY A 362 15.67 2.86 1.73
C GLY A 362 16.73 1.77 1.71
N ILE A 363 16.45 0.63 1.08
CA ILE A 363 17.42 -0.44 0.84
C ILE A 363 17.50 -0.66 -0.67
N SER A 364 18.71 -0.72 -1.21
CA SER A 364 18.96 -1.00 -2.63
C SER A 364 19.95 -2.16 -2.77
N SER A 365 19.62 -3.13 -3.61
CA SER A 365 20.46 -4.30 -3.91
C SER A 365 20.38 -4.66 -5.41
N GLY A 366 21.33 -5.45 -5.91
CA GLY A 366 21.41 -5.81 -7.32
C GLY A 366 21.59 -4.59 -8.22
N TYR A 367 20.69 -4.40 -9.20
CA TYR A 367 20.60 -3.18 -10.03
C TYR A 367 19.47 -2.25 -9.57
N GLY A 368 18.93 -2.49 -8.37
CA GLY A 368 17.76 -1.81 -7.83
C GLY A 368 18.05 -0.33 -7.62
N ARG A 369 17.06 0.49 -7.95
CA ARG A 369 17.15 1.95 -7.83
C ARG A 369 16.09 2.43 -6.86
N ASN A 370 16.53 2.92 -5.70
CA ASN A 370 15.65 3.49 -4.70
C ASN A 370 15.82 5.01 -4.67
N THR A 371 14.71 5.73 -4.75
CA THR A 371 14.66 7.18 -4.71
C THR A 371 13.72 7.57 -3.59
N TYR A 372 14.26 8.20 -2.55
CA TYR A 372 13.46 8.94 -1.60
C TYR A 372 13.21 10.36 -2.12
N ARG A 373 11.95 10.79 -2.11
CA ARG A 373 11.56 12.18 -2.42
C ARG A 373 10.54 12.68 -1.40
N GLY A 374 11.00 13.59 -0.56
CA GLY A 374 10.19 14.19 0.50
C GLY A 374 9.90 15.65 0.23
N ARG A 375 8.71 16.13 0.58
CA ARG A 375 8.40 17.57 0.65
C ARG A 375 7.94 17.96 2.04
N VAL A 376 8.57 18.96 2.63
CA VAL A 376 8.08 19.61 3.86
C VAL A 376 7.79 21.07 3.53
N GLN A 377 6.53 21.45 3.61
CA GLN A 377 6.09 22.81 3.33
C GLN A 377 5.42 23.40 4.57
N ILE A 378 6.00 24.47 5.08
CA ILE A 378 5.48 25.22 6.23
C ILE A 378 4.96 26.57 5.73
N HIS A 379 3.64 26.72 5.74
CA HIS A 379 2.99 27.95 5.31
C HIS A 379 3.13 29.06 6.33
N LYS A 380 3.07 30.30 5.85
CA LYS A 380 2.91 31.49 6.69
C LYS A 380 1.68 31.33 7.60
N GLY A 381 1.84 31.55 8.90
CA GLY A 381 0.77 31.38 9.89
C GLY A 381 0.78 30.04 10.63
N ALA A 382 1.56 29.06 10.18
CA ALA A 382 1.81 27.81 10.90
C ALA A 382 2.82 28.03 12.05
N THR A 383 2.51 28.96 12.94
CA THR A 383 3.40 29.44 14.01
C THR A 383 3.87 28.27 14.89
N ASN A 384 5.16 28.23 15.22
CA ASN A 384 5.79 27.14 15.99
C ASN A 384 5.69 25.74 15.37
N ALA A 385 5.49 25.63 14.04
CA ALA A 385 5.54 24.35 13.35
C ALA A 385 6.90 23.67 13.57
N ARG A 386 6.89 22.34 13.73
CA ARG A 386 8.11 21.53 13.90
C ARG A 386 8.12 20.36 12.93
N ASN A 387 9.24 20.16 12.25
CA ASN A 387 9.50 18.97 11.45
C ASN A 387 10.85 18.36 11.81
N TYR A 388 10.87 17.03 11.97
CA TYR A 388 12.08 16.23 11.98
C TYR A 388 11.99 15.20 10.85
N SER A 389 13.00 15.20 9.98
CA SER A 389 13.09 14.28 8.84
C SER A 389 14.41 13.52 8.87
N GLN A 390 14.36 12.20 8.85
CA GLN A 390 15.52 11.31 8.78
C GLN A 390 15.36 10.36 7.59
N CYS A 391 16.31 10.41 6.65
CA CYS A 391 16.27 9.66 5.40
C CYS A 391 17.55 8.84 5.25
N ASP A 392 17.50 7.57 5.63
CA ASP A 392 18.65 6.70 5.57
C ASP A 392 18.55 5.74 4.39
N SER A 393 19.66 5.56 3.69
CA SER A 393 19.78 4.62 2.58
C SER A 393 20.84 3.58 2.87
N LEU A 394 20.56 2.31 2.59
CA LEU A 394 21.48 1.19 2.70
C LEU A 394 21.71 0.58 1.31
N LEU A 395 22.95 0.61 0.85
CA LEU A 395 23.37 -0.05 -0.39
C LEU A 395 24.00 -1.41 -0.08
N ILE A 396 23.54 -2.43 -0.82
CA ILE A 396 24.04 -3.79 -0.78
C ILE A 396 24.60 -4.10 -2.18
N GLY A 397 25.93 -4.25 -2.27
CA GLY A 397 26.64 -4.41 -3.54
C GLY A 397 27.24 -3.12 -4.10
N SER A 398 27.65 -3.15 -5.37
CA SER A 398 28.33 -2.04 -6.06
C SER A 398 27.56 -1.47 -7.27
N THR A 399 26.48 -2.13 -7.69
CA THR A 399 25.71 -1.83 -8.91
C THR A 399 24.37 -1.13 -8.66
N CYS A 400 23.88 -1.14 -7.43
CA CYS A 400 22.62 -0.52 -7.04
C CYS A 400 22.79 0.99 -6.81
N ALA A 401 21.68 1.73 -6.75
CA ALA A 401 21.71 3.17 -6.51
C ALA A 401 20.61 3.62 -5.54
N ALA A 402 20.98 4.53 -4.65
CA ALA A 402 20.05 5.22 -3.76
C ALA A 402 20.12 6.73 -3.99
N PHE A 403 18.97 7.38 -4.14
CA PHE A 403 18.84 8.81 -4.36
C PHE A 403 17.96 9.44 -3.28
N THR A 404 18.31 10.64 -2.82
CA THR A 404 17.54 11.38 -1.81
C THR A 404 17.30 12.79 -2.31
N PHE A 405 16.03 13.14 -2.54
CA PHE A 405 15.60 14.45 -3.05
C PHE A 405 14.64 15.13 -2.05
N PRO A 406 15.17 15.82 -1.03
CA PRO A 406 14.34 16.62 -0.13
C PRO A 406 13.95 17.97 -0.79
N ASP A 407 12.71 18.38 -0.61
CA ASP A 407 12.17 19.69 -0.98
C ASP A 407 11.62 20.37 0.28
N ILE A 408 12.27 21.44 0.71
CA ILE A 408 11.99 22.10 1.99
C ILE A 408 11.59 23.54 1.70
N GLN A 409 10.37 23.90 2.10
CA GLN A 409 9.80 25.22 1.85
C GLN A 409 9.25 25.79 3.16
N VAL A 410 9.99 26.71 3.79
CA VAL A 410 9.62 27.30 5.08
C VAL A 410 9.29 28.77 4.89
N GLN A 411 8.03 29.14 5.14
CA GLN A 411 7.51 30.50 5.02
C GLN A 411 7.14 31.12 6.37
N GLU A 412 7.47 30.46 7.48
CA GLU A 412 7.13 30.89 8.84
C GLU A 412 8.40 31.00 9.70
N PRO A 413 8.77 32.21 10.19
CA PRO A 413 10.01 32.43 10.94
C PRO A 413 10.12 31.66 12.27
N THR A 414 8.98 31.31 12.87
CA THR A 414 8.94 30.60 14.16
C THR A 414 9.10 29.07 14.01
N ALA A 415 9.19 28.57 12.78
CA ALA A 415 9.27 27.14 12.51
C ALA A 415 10.64 26.54 12.86
N GLN A 416 10.63 25.28 13.30
CA GLN A 416 11.84 24.47 13.49
C GLN A 416 11.81 23.33 12.47
N MET A 417 12.83 23.25 11.63
CA MET A 417 12.89 22.26 10.55
C MET A 417 14.27 21.62 10.56
N GLU A 418 14.28 20.29 10.70
CA GLU A 418 15.48 19.48 10.72
C GLU A 418 15.37 18.39 9.64
N HIS A 419 16.44 18.23 8.85
CA HIS A 419 16.55 17.18 7.85
C HIS A 419 17.92 16.55 7.88
N GLU A 420 17.95 15.25 8.11
CA GLU A 420 19.12 14.41 8.11
C GLU A 420 18.97 13.35 7.02
N ALA A 421 20.04 13.13 6.26
CA ALA A 421 20.11 12.05 5.30
C ALA A 421 21.46 11.35 5.42
N SER A 422 21.44 10.03 5.53
CA SER A 422 22.65 9.22 5.62
C SER A 422 22.64 8.11 4.58
N THR A 423 23.82 7.80 4.05
CA THR A 423 24.00 6.69 3.12
C THR A 423 25.02 5.75 3.72
N SER A 424 24.59 4.51 3.95
CA SER A 424 25.40 3.44 4.51
C SER A 424 25.58 2.33 3.47
N LYS A 425 26.72 1.64 3.55
CA LYS A 425 26.96 0.39 2.83
C LYS A 425 27.23 -0.68 3.87
N ILE A 426 26.78 -1.91 3.61
CA ILE A 426 27.18 -3.04 4.45
C ILE A 426 28.69 -3.26 4.22
N GLY A 427 29.48 -3.03 5.27
CA GLY A 427 30.94 -3.16 5.21
C GLY A 427 31.39 -4.62 5.21
N GLU A 428 32.45 -4.93 4.48
CA GLU A 428 33.06 -6.27 4.47
C GLU A 428 33.48 -6.70 5.88
N ASP A 429 33.99 -5.77 6.70
CA ASP A 429 34.37 -6.02 8.09
C ASP A 429 33.19 -6.47 8.96
N GLN A 430 32.00 -5.91 8.76
CA GLN A 430 30.79 -6.28 9.52
C GLN A 430 30.35 -7.71 9.15
N LEU A 431 30.37 -8.03 7.85
CA LEU A 431 30.05 -9.37 7.36
C LEU A 431 31.10 -10.39 7.83
N PHE A 432 32.38 -10.07 7.69
CA PHE A 432 33.49 -10.91 8.14
C PHE A 432 33.40 -11.18 9.65
N TYR A 433 33.13 -10.15 10.46
CA TYR A 433 32.96 -10.31 11.90
C TYR A 433 31.84 -11.31 12.23
N CYS A 434 30.67 -11.20 11.59
CA CYS A 434 29.56 -12.14 11.77
C CYS A 434 29.95 -13.56 11.34
N GLN A 435 30.65 -13.71 10.22
CA GLN A 435 31.14 -15.00 9.73
C GLN A 435 32.13 -15.65 10.71
N THR A 436 33.01 -14.87 11.35
CA THR A 436 33.92 -15.40 12.39
C THR A 436 33.18 -15.94 13.63
N ARG A 437 31.90 -15.62 13.78
CA ARG A 437 31.01 -16.12 14.84
C ARG A 437 30.11 -17.27 14.37
N GLY A 438 30.34 -17.80 13.17
CA GLY A 438 29.58 -18.91 12.60
C GLY A 438 28.24 -18.49 11.99
N ILE A 439 27.97 -17.19 11.86
CA ILE A 439 26.76 -16.68 11.21
C ILE A 439 26.97 -16.67 9.70
N THR A 440 26.01 -17.20 8.94
CA THR A 440 26.12 -17.22 7.48
C THR A 440 26.12 -15.80 6.89
N PRO A 441 26.70 -15.56 5.71
CA PRO A 441 26.66 -14.23 5.08
C PRO A 441 25.23 -13.71 4.86
N GLU A 442 24.29 -14.61 4.55
CA GLU A 442 22.87 -14.31 4.37
C GLU A 442 22.23 -13.88 5.69
N ASP A 443 22.41 -14.67 6.76
CA ASP A 443 21.87 -14.34 8.09
C ASP A 443 22.49 -13.05 8.65
N ALA A 444 23.78 -12.82 8.39
CA ALA A 444 24.46 -11.59 8.81
C ALA A 444 23.86 -10.36 8.12
N THR A 445 23.64 -10.45 6.81
CA THR A 445 23.01 -9.39 6.01
C THR A 445 21.59 -9.11 6.51
N ASN A 446 20.79 -10.17 6.70
CA ASN A 446 19.43 -10.03 7.24
C ASN A 446 19.41 -9.41 8.63
N MET A 447 20.34 -9.79 9.51
CA MET A 447 20.45 -9.21 10.85
C MET A 447 20.76 -7.71 10.79
N ILE A 448 21.71 -7.29 9.95
CA ILE A 448 22.10 -5.89 9.77
C ILE A 448 20.93 -5.08 9.20
N VAL A 449 20.26 -5.58 8.15
CA VAL A 449 19.11 -4.93 7.53
C VAL A 449 17.95 -4.79 8.51
N ASN A 450 17.65 -5.83 9.29
CA ASN A 450 16.61 -5.77 10.31
C ASN A 450 16.95 -4.74 11.41
N GLY A 451 18.22 -4.66 11.81
CA GLY A 451 18.71 -3.62 12.71
C GLY A 451 18.52 -2.20 12.15
N PHE A 452 18.81 -2.00 10.87
CA PHE A 452 18.62 -0.75 10.15
C PHE A 452 17.15 -0.30 10.10
N CYS A 453 16.23 -1.25 9.88
CA CYS A 453 14.79 -1.00 9.78
C CYS A 453 14.04 -0.96 11.14
N LYS A 454 14.72 -1.26 12.25
CA LYS A 454 14.12 -1.43 13.59
C LYS A 454 13.15 -0.31 13.99
N GLN A 455 13.52 0.96 13.75
CA GLN A 455 12.70 2.12 14.13
C GLN A 455 11.33 2.12 13.44
N VAL A 456 11.25 1.63 12.19
CA VAL A 456 10.00 1.53 11.45
C VAL A 456 9.19 0.32 11.88
N PHE A 457 9.84 -0.84 12.10
CA PHE A 457 9.13 -2.05 12.55
C PHE A 457 8.47 -1.88 13.92
N LEU A 458 9.07 -1.11 14.83
CA LEU A 458 8.46 -0.80 16.14
C LEU A 458 7.15 0.00 16.04
N LYS A 459 6.82 0.56 14.86
CA LYS A 459 5.58 1.29 14.61
C LYS A 459 4.48 0.38 14.06
N LEU A 460 4.82 -0.78 13.52
CA LEU A 460 3.85 -1.77 13.09
C LEU A 460 3.31 -2.56 14.30
N PRO A 461 2.08 -3.09 14.23
CA PRO A 461 1.63 -4.09 15.20
C PRO A 461 2.55 -5.32 15.15
N MET A 462 2.71 -6.00 16.29
CA MET A 462 3.72 -7.05 16.48
C MET A 462 3.65 -8.18 15.44
N GLU A 463 2.46 -8.68 15.14
CA GLU A 463 2.24 -9.75 14.16
C GLU A 463 2.77 -9.36 12.78
N PHE A 464 2.50 -8.12 12.37
CA PHE A 464 2.88 -7.56 11.09
C PHE A 464 4.35 -7.15 11.01
N ALA A 465 4.96 -6.76 12.14
CA ALA A 465 6.39 -6.53 12.21
C ALA A 465 7.18 -7.83 11.91
N VAL A 466 6.71 -8.98 12.41
CA VAL A 466 7.31 -10.29 12.14
C VAL A 466 7.14 -10.69 10.68
N GLU A 467 5.96 -10.47 10.10
CA GLU A 467 5.71 -10.71 8.68
C GLU A 467 6.62 -9.84 7.79
N ALA A 468 6.71 -8.54 8.06
CA ALA A 468 7.58 -7.61 7.35
C ALA A 468 9.05 -8.03 7.38
N GLN A 469 9.55 -8.48 8.53
CA GLN A 469 10.93 -8.98 8.66
C GLN A 469 11.16 -10.22 7.80
N LYS A 470 10.22 -11.18 7.80
CA LYS A 470 10.31 -12.36 6.96
C LYS A 470 10.29 -12.01 5.48
N LEU A 471 9.41 -11.07 5.07
CA LEU A 471 9.30 -10.62 3.69
C LEU A 471 10.61 -9.98 3.20
N ILE A 472 11.22 -9.11 3.99
CA ILE A 472 12.50 -8.49 3.64
C ILE A 472 13.61 -9.54 3.53
N SER A 473 13.69 -10.47 4.49
CA SER A 473 14.68 -11.56 4.42
C SER A 473 14.49 -12.41 3.16
N VAL A 474 13.25 -12.75 2.79
CA VAL A 474 12.97 -13.51 1.56
C VAL A 474 13.34 -12.71 0.31
N SER A 475 12.99 -11.42 0.23
CA SER A 475 13.31 -10.57 -0.92
C SER A 475 14.83 -10.35 -1.09
N LEU A 476 15.61 -10.39 -0.01
CA LEU A 476 17.06 -10.32 -0.04
C LEU A 476 17.70 -11.67 -0.38
N ASN A 477 17.22 -12.76 0.23
CA ASN A 477 17.80 -14.10 0.07
C ASN A 477 17.44 -14.78 -1.25
N LEU A 478 16.38 -14.35 -1.93
CA LEU A 478 15.84 -15.09 -3.07
C LEU A 478 16.84 -15.29 -4.22
N GLU A 479 17.86 -14.45 -4.40
CA GLU A 479 18.70 -14.55 -5.62
C GLU A 479 20.16 -14.05 -5.47
N GLY A 480 20.91 -14.55 -4.50
CA GLY A 480 22.38 -14.40 -4.52
C GLY A 480 22.89 -12.94 -4.48
N THR A 481 22.15 -12.04 -3.82
CA THR A 481 22.48 -10.61 -3.65
C THR A 481 23.75 -10.35 -2.83
N VAL A 482 24.28 -11.38 -2.18
CA VAL A 482 25.59 -11.39 -1.53
C VAL A 482 26.56 -12.18 -2.42
N GLY A 483 27.04 -11.53 -3.49
CA GLY A 483 27.94 -12.10 -4.48
C GLY A 483 28.44 -11.08 -5.49
#